data_AF-A0A7Y6UKD2-F1
#
_entry.id   AF-A0A7Y6UKD2-F1
#
_cell.length_a   1.000
_cell.length_b   1.000
_cell.length_c   1.000
_cell.angle_alpha   90.00
_cell.angle_beta   90.00
_cell.angle_gamma   90.00
#
_symmetry.space_group_name_H-M   'P 1'
#
loop_
_entity.id
_entity.type
_entity.pdbx_description
1 polymer ?
#
loop_
_entity_poly.entity_id
_entity_poly.type
_entity_poly.pdbx_seq_one_letter_code
_entity_poly.pdbx_strand_id
1 'polypeptide(L)'
;MKHIVFCIGLVLAIAACGDKKSGGGGTDAGPNCTLLGDTCTDDNACCSGNCDDTTGICSRVVGTCGMSGEACQAGPDCCSFSCVNGQCNGNQCTSDGQACSADGECCGGICSNGTCAALNPSCKTSGNACTNNSECCGHFCNDPDGTGPLGSTCSNTVSFCVQSGDTCTTDGECCGGICNIVNGAPLGTCGVVPASGATMCATAGEVCGAGANYDPSQPLPTCGGECCSRACFPFGPNGALVCQPPSGCRPTGELCRESSDCCGGPGNPDNSLSNVMCRKEPGMDVGRCDNGNSCSPAGAICRLQSVECNANANCCAGNVLNFDTCHQDALGIPRCGVGVGVDCGDPQSHVGEACASSADCCGLPCVPVPGTEFGYVCGSVCVPQGGECTTSTDCCMGLPCNIPGGETTGTCGPPQGCSEYGQSCTTTADCCNGLPCEMGICTAIIQ
;
A
#
# COMPACT_ATOMS: atom_id res chain seq x y z
N MET A 1 51.11 -6.98 -47.22
CA MET A 1 50.55 -8.29 -47.60
C MET A 1 49.09 -8.28 -47.14
N LYS A 2 48.14 -7.68 -47.88
CA LYS A 2 47.26 -8.30 -48.90
C LYS A 2 46.90 -9.77 -48.62
N HIS A 3 45.66 -10.01 -48.18
CA HIS A 3 44.71 -11.12 -48.45
C HIS A 3 43.41 -10.77 -47.68
N ILE A 4 42.33 -10.23 -48.26
CA ILE A 4 41.23 -10.84 -49.04
C ILE A 4 40.72 -12.17 -48.47
N VAL A 5 39.49 -12.18 -47.90
CA VAL A 5 38.40 -13.15 -48.17
C VAL A 5 37.03 -12.50 -47.93
N PHE A 6 36.14 -12.72 -48.88
CA PHE A 6 34.73 -12.33 -49.08
C PHE A 6 33.77 -13.23 -48.27
N CYS A 7 32.63 -12.72 -47.80
CA CYS A 7 31.34 -13.45 -47.69
C CYS A 7 30.21 -12.46 -47.34
N ILE A 8 29.38 -12.06 -48.33
CA ILE A 8 28.00 -12.52 -48.57
C ILE A 8 27.00 -11.95 -47.55
N GLY A 9 26.10 -11.10 -48.06
CA GLY A 9 25.12 -10.37 -47.29
C GLY A 9 23.92 -11.20 -46.82
N LEU A 10 23.27 -10.66 -45.79
CA LEU A 10 21.90 -10.93 -45.44
C LEU A 10 21.30 -9.61 -44.95
N VAL A 11 20.50 -8.98 -45.82
CA VAL A 11 19.64 -7.85 -45.45
C VAL A 11 18.48 -8.44 -44.67
N LEU A 12 18.54 -8.39 -43.33
CA LEU A 12 17.32 -8.55 -42.52
C LEU A 12 16.65 -7.19 -42.38
N ALA A 13 15.48 -7.10 -43.01
CA ALA A 13 14.51 -6.06 -42.74
C ALA A 13 14.09 -6.14 -41.27
N ILE A 14 14.37 -5.08 -40.51
CA ILE A 14 13.77 -4.88 -39.19
C ILE A 14 12.34 -4.43 -39.48
N ALA A 15 11.38 -5.32 -39.24
CA ALA A 15 9.98 -4.97 -39.17
C ALA A 15 9.79 -4.04 -37.97
N ALA A 16 9.53 -2.75 -38.26
CA ALA A 16 9.01 -1.81 -37.29
C ALA A 16 7.63 -2.31 -36.85
N CYS A 17 7.45 -2.58 -35.55
CA CYS A 17 6.13 -2.74 -34.96
C CYS A 17 5.41 -1.39 -35.06
N GLY A 18 4.25 -1.41 -35.70
CA GLY A 18 3.49 -0.22 -36.05
C GLY A 18 2.82 0.44 -34.85
N ASP A 19 2.99 1.74 -34.77
CA ASP A 19 2.08 2.63 -34.04
C ASP A 19 0.66 2.44 -34.55
N LYS A 20 -0.26 2.03 -33.68
CA LYS A 20 -1.68 2.26 -33.90
C LYS A 20 -1.93 3.75 -33.79
N LYS A 21 -1.77 4.48 -34.90
CA LYS A 21 -2.34 5.82 -35.05
C LYS A 21 -3.85 5.70 -35.05
N SER A 22 -4.49 6.02 -33.93
CA SER A 22 -5.89 6.42 -33.91
C SER A 22 -6.01 7.71 -34.73
N GLY A 23 -6.60 7.60 -35.90
CA GLY A 23 -6.99 8.74 -36.73
C GLY A 23 -8.27 9.36 -36.18
N GLY A 24 -8.15 10.59 -35.68
CA GLY A 24 -9.26 11.49 -35.37
C GLY A 24 -8.75 12.92 -35.42
N GLY A 25 -8.98 13.61 -36.53
CA GLY A 25 -8.67 15.03 -36.66
C GLY A 25 -9.68 15.86 -35.90
N GLY A 26 -9.25 16.46 -34.80
CA GLY A 26 -9.96 17.48 -34.03
C GLY A 26 -8.91 18.31 -33.28
N THR A 27 -8.92 19.62 -33.48
CA THR A 27 -8.04 20.55 -32.76
C THR A 27 -8.59 20.79 -31.36
N ASP A 28 -8.31 19.90 -30.44
CA ASP A 28 -8.42 20.14 -29.01
C ASP A 28 -7.03 19.91 -28.40
N ALA A 29 -6.49 20.92 -27.74
CA ALA A 29 -5.25 20.79 -26.99
C ALA A 29 -5.49 19.83 -25.83
N GLY A 30 -5.17 18.54 -26.05
CA GLY A 30 -5.09 17.55 -24.97
C GLY A 30 -4.11 17.99 -23.88
N PRO A 31 -4.19 17.39 -22.68
CA PRO A 31 -3.34 17.77 -21.57
C PRO A 31 -1.86 17.66 -21.95
N ASN A 32 -1.02 18.56 -21.43
CA ASN A 32 0.44 18.50 -21.60
C ASN A 32 1.09 17.41 -20.70
N CYS A 33 0.32 16.41 -20.28
CA CYS A 33 0.75 15.30 -19.42
C CYS A 33 0.25 13.96 -19.99
N THR A 34 1.00 12.91 -19.69
CA THR A 34 0.76 11.49 -19.93
C THR A 34 -0.41 11.00 -19.07
N LEU A 35 -1.31 10.23 -19.67
CA LEU A 35 -2.49 9.68 -18.98
C LEU A 35 -2.12 8.41 -18.20
N LEU A 36 -3.01 7.97 -17.31
CA LEU A 36 -2.85 6.70 -16.59
C LEU A 36 -2.63 5.51 -17.55
N GLY A 37 -1.93 4.48 -17.11
CA GLY A 37 -1.66 3.29 -17.94
C GLY A 37 -0.66 3.50 -19.10
N ASP A 38 -0.27 4.74 -19.40
CA ASP A 38 0.76 5.06 -20.41
C ASP A 38 2.15 5.19 -19.79
N THR A 39 3.18 4.96 -20.59
CA THR A 39 4.57 5.00 -20.12
C THR A 39 5.03 6.40 -19.75
N CYS A 40 5.74 6.54 -18.64
CA CYS A 40 6.31 7.76 -18.11
C CYS A 40 7.76 7.54 -17.65
N THR A 41 8.47 8.64 -17.40
CA THR A 41 9.86 8.62 -16.89
C THR A 41 10.05 9.46 -15.63
N ASP A 42 9.02 10.20 -15.23
CA ASP A 42 8.98 11.04 -14.04
C ASP A 42 7.52 11.37 -13.70
N ASP A 43 7.25 11.63 -12.42
CA ASP A 43 5.91 11.93 -11.88
C ASP A 43 5.19 13.08 -12.58
N ASN A 44 5.93 14.14 -12.91
CA ASN A 44 5.36 15.34 -13.54
C ASN A 44 4.91 15.09 -14.98
N ALA A 45 5.39 14.00 -15.60
CA ALA A 45 4.87 13.55 -16.88
C ALA A 45 3.42 13.08 -16.73
N CYS A 46 3.02 12.52 -15.60
CA CYS A 46 1.69 11.95 -15.42
C CYS A 46 0.66 12.99 -14.99
N CYS A 47 -0.56 12.91 -15.55
CA CYS A 47 -1.66 13.77 -15.11
C CYS A 47 -2.10 13.48 -13.67
N SER A 48 -1.82 12.27 -13.16
CA SER A 48 -1.96 11.91 -11.75
C SER A 48 -0.83 12.47 -10.87
N GLY A 49 0.23 13.02 -11.46
CA GLY A 49 1.44 13.39 -10.75
C GLY A 49 2.19 12.19 -10.16
N ASN A 50 1.95 10.98 -10.68
CA ASN A 50 2.58 9.75 -10.19
C ASN A 50 2.92 8.83 -11.37
N CYS A 51 4.22 8.67 -11.59
CA CYS A 51 4.80 7.66 -12.46
C CYS A 51 5.21 6.50 -11.57
N ASP A 52 4.61 5.32 -11.76
CA ASP A 52 5.10 4.12 -11.08
C ASP A 52 6.53 3.86 -11.57
N ASP A 53 7.52 4.17 -10.73
CA ASP A 53 8.95 4.12 -11.05
C ASP A 53 9.40 2.70 -11.47
N THR A 54 8.66 1.67 -11.07
CA THR A 54 8.99 0.27 -11.37
C THR A 54 8.53 -0.11 -12.78
N THR A 55 7.28 0.20 -13.12
CA THR A 55 6.68 -0.13 -14.42
C THR A 55 6.98 0.93 -15.47
N GLY A 56 7.37 2.13 -15.02
CA GLY A 56 7.46 3.33 -15.84
C GLY A 56 6.10 3.68 -16.43
N ILE A 57 5.00 3.51 -15.68
CA ILE A 57 3.62 3.73 -16.14
C ILE A 57 2.90 4.69 -15.20
N CYS A 58 2.15 5.65 -15.74
CA CYS A 58 1.35 6.55 -14.93
C CYS A 58 0.27 5.78 -14.16
N SER A 59 0.25 5.92 -12.83
CA SER A 59 -0.72 5.23 -11.97
C SER A 59 -1.49 6.23 -11.11
N ARG A 60 -2.68 5.82 -10.65
CA ARG A 60 -3.52 6.68 -9.79
C ARG A 60 -2.96 6.67 -8.38
N VAL A 61 -2.92 7.84 -7.74
CA VAL A 61 -2.74 7.91 -6.28
C VAL A 61 -4.12 7.82 -5.63
N VAL A 62 -4.36 6.77 -4.86
CA VAL A 62 -5.65 6.57 -4.17
C VAL A 62 -5.98 7.77 -3.29
N GLY A 63 -7.22 8.26 -3.36
CA GLY A 63 -7.65 9.48 -2.67
C GLY A 63 -7.35 10.78 -3.43
N THR A 64 -6.66 10.73 -4.57
CA THR A 64 -6.58 11.84 -5.52
C THR A 64 -7.48 11.57 -6.74
N CYS A 65 -8.17 12.60 -7.20
CA CYS A 65 -9.11 12.49 -8.30
C CYS A 65 -9.28 13.84 -9.00
N GLY A 66 -9.67 13.77 -10.26
CA GLY A 66 -9.93 14.93 -11.10
C GLY A 66 -11.32 15.52 -10.87
N MET A 67 -11.39 16.83 -11.02
CA MET A 67 -12.61 17.61 -10.93
C MET A 67 -13.41 17.57 -12.24
N SER A 68 -14.65 18.05 -12.23
CA SER A 68 -15.49 18.07 -13.44
C SER A 68 -14.80 18.78 -14.62
N GLY A 69 -14.80 18.11 -15.78
CA GLY A 69 -14.17 18.58 -17.01
C GLY A 69 -12.69 18.23 -17.15
N GLU A 70 -12.05 17.72 -16.10
CA GLU A 70 -10.67 17.21 -16.20
C GLU A 70 -10.64 15.89 -16.97
N ALA A 71 -9.49 15.62 -17.61
CA ALA A 71 -9.31 14.41 -18.40
C ALA A 71 -9.30 13.17 -17.49
N CYS A 72 -9.90 12.08 -17.96
CA CYS A 72 -9.94 10.81 -17.26
C CYS A 72 -9.91 9.65 -18.26
N GLN A 73 -9.58 8.46 -17.77
CA GLN A 73 -9.68 7.22 -18.52
C GLN A 73 -10.79 6.32 -17.97
N ALA A 74 -10.98 6.33 -16.65
CA ALA A 74 -11.96 5.51 -15.98
C ALA A 74 -12.65 6.26 -14.84
N GLY A 75 -13.75 5.70 -14.34
CA GLY A 75 -14.57 6.29 -13.28
C GLY A 75 -13.76 6.81 -12.09
N PRO A 76 -12.94 5.98 -11.41
CA PRO A 76 -12.26 6.39 -10.19
C PRO A 76 -11.13 7.42 -10.38
N ASP A 77 -10.84 7.82 -11.62
CA ASP A 77 -9.99 9.00 -11.88
C ASP A 77 -10.72 10.28 -11.53
N CYS A 78 -12.05 10.25 -11.44
CA CYS A 78 -12.91 11.39 -11.17
C CYS A 78 -13.45 11.34 -9.76
N CYS A 79 -13.54 12.49 -9.09
CA CYS A 79 -14.11 12.54 -7.75
C CYS A 79 -15.61 12.17 -7.74
N SER A 80 -16.25 12.28 -8.90
CA SER A 80 -17.62 11.81 -9.14
C SER A 80 -17.73 10.33 -9.48
N PHE A 81 -16.60 9.61 -9.61
CA PHE A 81 -16.52 8.23 -10.11
C PHE A 81 -17.10 8.04 -11.53
N SER A 82 -17.29 9.11 -12.31
CA SER A 82 -17.88 9.06 -13.65
C SER A 82 -16.99 9.73 -14.69
N CYS A 83 -16.44 8.90 -15.58
CA CYS A 83 -15.61 9.33 -16.70
C CYS A 83 -16.36 9.12 -18.02
N VAL A 84 -16.94 10.19 -18.57
CA VAL A 84 -17.77 10.11 -19.77
C VAL A 84 -17.06 10.85 -20.90
N ASN A 85 -16.85 10.16 -22.04
CA ASN A 85 -16.13 10.70 -23.19
C ASN A 85 -14.72 11.23 -22.85
N GLY A 86 -14.02 10.57 -21.92
CA GLY A 86 -12.67 10.94 -21.49
C GLY A 86 -12.60 12.18 -20.59
N GLN A 87 -13.74 12.62 -20.04
CA GLN A 87 -13.81 13.75 -19.11
C GLN A 87 -14.62 13.42 -17.88
N CYS A 88 -14.19 13.95 -16.74
CA CYS A 88 -14.89 13.79 -15.48
C CYS A 88 -16.25 14.49 -15.52
N ASN A 89 -17.31 13.70 -15.37
CA ASN A 89 -18.65 14.23 -15.23
C ASN A 89 -18.77 14.97 -13.89
N GLY A 90 -19.48 16.10 -13.85
CA GLY A 90 -19.74 16.83 -12.60
C GLY A 90 -20.76 16.16 -11.69
N ASN A 91 -21.52 15.20 -12.22
CA ASN A 91 -22.48 14.43 -11.46
C ASN A 91 -21.85 13.12 -10.98
N GLN A 92 -22.20 12.72 -9.76
CA GLN A 92 -21.90 11.40 -9.20
C GLN A 92 -22.29 10.30 -10.21
N CYS A 93 -21.47 9.26 -10.28
CA CYS A 93 -21.75 8.08 -11.07
C CYS A 93 -23.12 7.49 -10.71
N THR A 94 -23.71 6.86 -11.71
CA THR A 94 -24.97 6.15 -11.61
C THR A 94 -24.72 4.83 -10.90
N SER A 95 -25.40 4.64 -9.77
CA SER A 95 -25.28 3.42 -8.97
C SER A 95 -25.80 2.18 -9.71
N ASP A 96 -25.32 1.03 -9.28
CA ASP A 96 -25.70 -0.27 -9.81
C ASP A 96 -27.23 -0.47 -9.82
N GLY A 97 -27.75 -1.05 -10.89
CA GLY A 97 -29.18 -1.28 -11.09
C GLY A 97 -29.98 -0.06 -11.55
N GLN A 98 -29.37 1.13 -11.66
CA GLN A 98 -30.03 2.34 -12.17
C GLN A 98 -29.81 2.52 -13.67
N ALA A 99 -30.68 3.31 -14.31
CA ALA A 99 -30.69 3.51 -15.76
C ALA A 99 -29.46 4.31 -16.23
N CYS A 100 -28.85 3.87 -17.32
CA CYS A 100 -27.67 4.49 -17.95
C CYS A 100 -27.77 4.48 -19.47
N SER A 101 -26.98 5.34 -20.11
CA SER A 101 -26.83 5.43 -21.57
C SER A 101 -25.41 5.10 -22.04
N ALA A 102 -24.41 5.17 -21.15
CA ALA A 102 -23.02 4.89 -21.45
C ALA A 102 -22.29 4.23 -20.27
N ASP A 103 -21.28 3.43 -20.57
CA ASP A 103 -20.48 2.68 -19.58
C ASP A 103 -19.86 3.59 -18.51
N GLY A 104 -19.28 4.72 -18.93
CA GLY A 104 -18.63 5.69 -18.05
C GLY A 104 -19.57 6.47 -17.11
N GLU A 105 -20.89 6.34 -17.28
CA GLU A 105 -21.86 6.88 -16.33
C GLU A 105 -21.95 6.01 -15.08
N CYS A 106 -21.65 4.72 -15.17
CA CYS A 106 -21.84 3.75 -14.11
C CYS A 106 -20.66 3.70 -13.15
N CYS A 107 -20.91 3.55 -11.85
CA CYS A 107 -19.85 3.42 -10.85
C CYS A 107 -18.96 2.19 -11.11
N GLY A 108 -19.56 1.08 -11.56
CA GLY A 108 -18.84 -0.11 -12.02
C GLY A 108 -18.31 -0.04 -13.46
N GLY A 109 -18.53 1.07 -14.17
CA GLY A 109 -18.04 1.32 -15.53
C GLY A 109 -18.68 0.47 -16.63
N ILE A 110 -19.84 -0.16 -16.39
CA ILE A 110 -20.52 -1.01 -17.36
C ILE A 110 -22.02 -0.69 -17.39
N CYS A 111 -22.51 -0.25 -18.54
CA CYS A 111 -23.93 -0.02 -18.82
C CYS A 111 -24.48 -1.18 -19.67
N SER A 112 -25.12 -2.14 -19.01
CA SER A 112 -25.63 -3.35 -19.65
C SER A 112 -27.15 -3.29 -19.80
N ASN A 113 -27.64 -3.35 -21.05
CA ASN A 113 -29.07 -3.28 -21.38
C ASN A 113 -29.77 -2.02 -20.82
N GLY A 114 -29.06 -0.89 -20.80
CA GLY A 114 -29.57 0.40 -20.30
C GLY A 114 -29.57 0.52 -18.78
N THR A 115 -28.89 -0.38 -18.07
CA THR A 115 -28.79 -0.38 -16.61
C THR A 115 -27.34 -0.59 -16.17
N CYS A 116 -26.90 0.12 -15.13
CA CYS A 116 -25.56 -0.07 -14.58
C CYS A 116 -25.41 -1.46 -13.97
N ALA A 117 -24.43 -2.20 -14.47
CA ALA A 117 -24.13 -3.54 -13.97
C ALA A 117 -23.21 -3.47 -12.75
N ALA A 118 -23.53 -4.26 -11.73
CA ALA A 118 -22.66 -4.40 -10.57
C ALA A 118 -21.35 -5.08 -10.96
N LEU A 119 -20.23 -4.44 -10.64
CA LEU A 119 -18.90 -5.00 -10.88
C LEU A 119 -18.59 -6.13 -9.87
N ASN A 120 -19.11 -6.00 -8.65
CA ASN A 120 -19.03 -7.01 -7.60
C ASN A 120 -20.45 -7.35 -7.09
N PRO A 121 -20.88 -8.62 -7.10
CA PRO A 121 -22.20 -9.01 -6.62
C PRO A 121 -22.30 -9.14 -5.09
N SER A 122 -21.17 -9.17 -4.38
CA SER A 122 -21.11 -9.43 -2.93
C SER A 122 -21.16 -8.16 -2.08
N CYS A 123 -20.62 -7.06 -2.61
CA CYS A 123 -20.55 -5.75 -1.95
C CYS A 123 -20.61 -4.65 -3.00
N LYS A 124 -20.98 -3.44 -2.60
CA LYS A 124 -21.02 -2.27 -3.46
C LYS A 124 -19.61 -1.70 -3.60
N THR A 125 -19.20 -1.49 -4.85
CA THR A 125 -17.94 -0.82 -5.15
C THR A 125 -18.06 0.69 -4.97
N SER A 126 -16.93 1.37 -4.90
CA SER A 126 -16.81 2.81 -4.72
C SER A 126 -17.66 3.61 -5.71
N GLY A 127 -18.22 4.72 -5.21
CA GLY A 127 -19.17 5.59 -5.91
C GLY A 127 -20.64 5.17 -5.80
N ASN A 128 -20.93 3.90 -5.48
CA ASN A 128 -22.31 3.44 -5.28
C ASN A 128 -22.93 3.99 -3.99
N ALA A 129 -24.23 4.29 -4.01
CA ALA A 129 -24.96 4.71 -2.82
C ALA A 129 -25.00 3.62 -1.74
N CYS A 130 -24.81 3.99 -0.48
CA CYS A 130 -24.80 3.07 0.67
C CYS A 130 -25.56 3.66 1.86
N THR A 131 -25.97 2.81 2.80
CA THR A 131 -26.58 3.28 4.07
C THR A 131 -25.76 2.95 5.30
N ASN A 132 -24.78 2.07 5.18
CA ASN A 132 -23.83 1.72 6.23
C ASN A 132 -22.54 1.13 5.63
N ASN A 133 -21.49 1.09 6.45
CA ASN A 133 -20.17 0.60 6.08
C ASN A 133 -20.17 -0.82 5.50
N SER A 134 -20.97 -1.74 6.05
CA SER A 134 -20.94 -3.15 5.64
C SER A 134 -21.45 -3.41 4.22
N GLU A 135 -22.11 -2.44 3.59
CA GLU A 135 -22.51 -2.54 2.19
C GLU A 135 -21.34 -2.36 1.22
N CYS A 136 -20.31 -1.62 1.63
CA CYS A 136 -19.20 -1.23 0.77
C CYS A 136 -18.07 -2.25 0.84
N CYS A 137 -17.45 -2.55 -0.30
CA CYS A 137 -16.30 -3.46 -0.34
C CYS A 137 -15.15 -2.97 0.54
N GLY A 138 -14.92 -1.65 0.60
CA GLY A 138 -13.95 -1.05 1.51
C GLY A 138 -14.46 -0.77 2.93
N HIS A 139 -15.63 -1.27 3.31
CA HIS A 139 -16.22 -1.05 4.63
C HIS A 139 -16.34 0.44 5.04
N PHE A 140 -16.46 1.35 4.07
CA PHE A 140 -16.50 2.78 4.31
C PHE A 140 -17.58 3.44 3.46
N CYS A 141 -18.69 3.74 4.13
CA CYS A 141 -19.80 4.49 3.56
C CYS A 141 -19.62 5.96 3.93
N ASN A 142 -19.08 6.75 3.00
CA ASN A 142 -18.75 8.13 3.23
C ASN A 142 -20.01 9.00 3.18
N ASP A 143 -20.28 9.77 4.25
CA ASP A 143 -21.34 10.78 4.33
C ASP A 143 -20.71 12.16 4.57
N PRO A 144 -20.14 12.79 3.54
CA PRO A 144 -19.39 14.04 3.69
C PRO A 144 -20.26 15.21 4.18
N ASP A 145 -21.58 15.17 3.94
CA ASP A 145 -22.50 16.24 4.30
C ASP A 145 -23.20 16.01 5.66
N GLY A 146 -23.02 14.84 6.28
CA GLY A 146 -23.63 14.47 7.56
C GLY A 146 -25.16 14.49 7.53
N THR A 147 -25.76 14.39 6.33
CA THR A 147 -27.22 14.48 6.12
C THR A 147 -27.90 13.12 6.26
N GLY A 148 -27.14 12.06 6.50
CA GLY A 148 -27.62 10.69 6.58
C GLY A 148 -27.67 10.00 5.20
N PRO A 149 -28.38 8.87 5.07
CA PRO A 149 -28.24 7.91 3.96
C PRO A 149 -28.70 8.43 2.58
N LEU A 150 -29.17 9.67 2.48
CA LEU A 150 -29.62 10.30 1.24
C LEU A 150 -28.48 11.13 0.65
N GLY A 151 -27.36 10.47 0.32
CA GLY A 151 -26.17 11.13 -0.23
C GLY A 151 -24.87 10.38 0.03
N SER A 152 -24.88 9.40 0.94
CA SER A 152 -23.69 8.62 1.27
C SER A 152 -23.30 7.65 0.15
N THR A 153 -22.01 7.56 -0.13
CA THR A 153 -21.47 6.67 -1.17
C THR A 153 -20.32 5.84 -0.63
N CYS A 154 -20.18 4.61 -1.13
CA CYS A 154 -18.98 3.82 -0.90
C CYS A 154 -17.75 4.59 -1.39
N SER A 155 -16.70 4.65 -0.59
CA SER A 155 -15.47 5.37 -0.93
C SER A 155 -14.26 4.46 -0.81
N ASN A 156 -13.32 4.61 -1.75
CA ASN A 156 -12.04 3.92 -1.77
C ASN A 156 -10.97 4.62 -0.93
N THR A 157 -11.30 5.73 -0.26
CA THR A 157 -10.38 6.53 0.57
C THR A 157 -10.30 6.05 2.01
N VAL A 158 -10.75 4.83 2.30
CA VAL A 158 -10.68 4.22 3.63
C VAL A 158 -9.23 3.96 4.07
N SER A 159 -8.33 3.80 3.11
CA SER A 159 -6.91 3.51 3.29
C SER A 159 -6.09 4.20 2.20
N PHE A 160 -4.77 4.00 2.22
CA PHE A 160 -3.84 4.46 1.17
C PHE A 160 -3.86 3.57 -0.09
N CYS A 161 -4.60 2.46 -0.05
CA CYS A 161 -4.82 1.56 -1.18
C CYS A 161 -6.29 1.10 -1.24
N VAL A 162 -6.70 0.64 -2.42
CA VAL A 162 -8.05 0.15 -2.70
C VAL A 162 -8.23 -1.26 -2.13
N GLN A 163 -9.37 -1.45 -1.47
CA GLN A 163 -9.69 -2.65 -0.72
C GLN A 163 -10.09 -3.82 -1.63
N SER A 164 -9.85 -5.04 -1.16
CA SER A 164 -10.25 -6.25 -1.87
C SER A 164 -11.74 -6.24 -2.24
N GLY A 165 -12.04 -6.57 -3.50
CA GLY A 165 -13.38 -6.57 -4.07
C GLY A 165 -13.86 -5.22 -4.62
N ASP A 166 -13.15 -4.13 -4.35
CA ASP A 166 -13.50 -2.79 -4.84
C ASP A 166 -12.90 -2.49 -6.23
N THR A 167 -13.36 -1.42 -6.87
CA THR A 167 -13.00 -1.04 -8.24
C THR A 167 -11.55 -0.60 -8.38
N CYS A 168 -10.87 -1.13 -9.40
CA CYS A 168 -9.49 -0.77 -9.74
C CYS A 168 -9.26 -0.66 -11.24
N THR A 169 -8.15 -0.01 -11.59
CA THR A 169 -7.64 0.13 -12.97
C THR A 169 -6.27 -0.50 -13.15
N THR A 170 -5.47 -0.61 -12.08
CA THR A 170 -4.13 -1.20 -12.11
C THR A 170 -3.86 -2.01 -10.84
N ASP A 171 -2.96 -2.98 -10.93
CA ASP A 171 -2.53 -3.81 -9.79
C ASP A 171 -2.01 -2.96 -8.62
N GLY A 172 -1.23 -1.92 -8.94
CA GLY A 172 -0.63 -0.99 -7.98
C GLY A 172 -1.61 -0.04 -7.30
N GLU A 173 -2.92 -0.23 -7.42
CA GLU A 173 -3.90 0.49 -6.58
C GLU A 173 -4.41 -0.38 -5.44
N CYS A 174 -4.30 -1.70 -5.56
CA CYS A 174 -4.93 -2.65 -4.67
C CYS A 174 -4.03 -2.98 -3.48
N CYS A 175 -4.60 -3.01 -2.27
CA CYS A 175 -3.86 -3.41 -1.05
C CYS A 175 -3.33 -4.85 -1.14
N GLY A 176 -3.99 -5.70 -1.92
CA GLY A 176 -3.55 -7.06 -2.21
C GLY A 176 -2.70 -7.19 -3.49
N GLY A 177 -2.38 -6.10 -4.19
CA GLY A 177 -1.43 -6.07 -5.29
C GLY A 177 -1.90 -6.68 -6.62
N ILE A 178 -3.21 -6.90 -6.82
CA ILE A 178 -3.76 -7.37 -8.09
C ILE A 178 -5.13 -6.74 -8.39
N CYS A 179 -5.31 -6.28 -9.62
CA CYS A 179 -6.56 -5.81 -10.19
C CYS A 179 -7.09 -6.83 -11.21
N ASN A 180 -8.17 -7.53 -10.87
CA ASN A 180 -8.75 -8.57 -11.71
C ASN A 180 -9.66 -7.95 -12.78
N ILE A 181 -9.07 -7.61 -13.93
CA ILE A 181 -9.80 -7.04 -15.08
C ILE A 181 -10.23 -8.16 -16.03
N VAL A 182 -11.53 -8.27 -16.31
CA VAL A 182 -12.04 -9.15 -17.37
C VAL A 182 -11.68 -8.56 -18.72
N ASN A 183 -11.21 -9.38 -19.66
CA ASN A 183 -10.76 -8.93 -20.97
C ASN A 183 -11.80 -8.03 -21.67
N GLY A 184 -11.41 -6.80 -21.98
CA GLY A 184 -12.26 -5.78 -22.62
C GLY A 184 -13.12 -4.94 -21.67
N ALA A 185 -13.06 -5.17 -20.36
CA ALA A 185 -13.69 -4.30 -19.37
C ALA A 185 -12.80 -3.09 -19.04
N PRO A 186 -13.37 -1.90 -18.79
CA PRO A 186 -12.61 -0.71 -18.43
C PRO A 186 -12.13 -0.72 -16.97
N LEU A 187 -12.72 -1.57 -16.13
CA LEU A 187 -12.47 -1.66 -14.69
C LEU A 187 -12.41 -3.13 -14.26
N GLY A 188 -11.65 -3.39 -13.19
CA GLY A 188 -11.57 -4.68 -12.52
C GLY A 188 -11.92 -4.57 -11.04
N THR A 189 -11.80 -5.70 -10.33
CA THR A 189 -11.91 -5.73 -8.87
C THR A 189 -10.58 -6.08 -8.22
N CYS A 190 -10.24 -5.34 -7.16
CA CYS A 190 -9.06 -5.63 -6.38
C CYS A 190 -9.13 -7.02 -5.78
N GLY A 191 -8.00 -7.70 -5.73
CA GLY A 191 -7.83 -8.96 -5.01
C GLY A 191 -6.48 -9.00 -4.32
N VAL A 192 -6.18 -10.17 -3.78
CA VAL A 192 -4.88 -10.46 -3.17
C VAL A 192 -4.11 -11.40 -4.07
N VAL A 193 -2.86 -11.05 -4.37
CA VAL A 193 -1.97 -11.91 -5.17
C VAL A 193 -1.85 -13.30 -4.51
N PRO A 194 -2.11 -14.38 -5.25
CA PRO A 194 -1.88 -15.72 -4.74
C PRO A 194 -0.38 -15.93 -4.51
N ALA A 195 -0.02 -16.57 -3.42
CA ALA A 195 1.37 -16.91 -3.13
C ALA A 195 1.45 -18.24 -2.38
N SER A 196 1.97 -19.27 -3.07
CA SER A 196 2.22 -20.56 -2.45
C SER A 196 3.24 -20.43 -1.30
N GLY A 197 2.84 -20.86 -0.09
CA GLY A 197 3.70 -20.82 1.10
C GLY A 197 3.62 -19.53 1.93
N ALA A 198 2.85 -18.53 1.48
CA ALA A 198 2.50 -17.36 2.28
C ALA A 198 1.25 -17.63 3.14
N THR A 199 1.14 -16.95 4.28
CA THR A 199 -0.06 -16.99 5.13
C THR A 199 -1.17 -16.11 4.56
N MET A 200 -2.43 -16.54 4.70
CA MET A 200 -3.64 -15.78 4.27
C MET A 200 -4.02 -14.66 5.25
N CYS A 201 -3.04 -13.88 5.72
CA CYS A 201 -3.30 -12.66 6.50
C CYS A 201 -3.63 -11.48 5.58
N ALA A 202 -4.22 -10.43 6.13
CA ALA A 202 -4.48 -9.17 5.46
C ALA A 202 -3.18 -8.37 5.30
N THR A 203 -2.91 -7.87 4.11
CA THR A 203 -1.72 -7.07 3.79
C THR A 203 -1.85 -5.64 4.30
N ALA A 204 -0.74 -4.92 4.34
CA ALA A 204 -0.73 -3.50 4.69
C ALA A 204 -1.79 -2.71 3.89
N GLY A 205 -2.55 -1.89 4.61
CA GLY A 205 -3.61 -1.05 4.08
C GLY A 205 -4.99 -1.73 3.93
N GLU A 206 -5.09 -3.05 4.01
CA GLU A 206 -6.40 -3.72 4.11
C GLU A 206 -7.10 -3.30 5.42
N VAL A 207 -8.42 -3.09 5.33
CA VAL A 207 -9.27 -2.78 6.48
C VAL A 207 -9.29 -3.97 7.43
N CYS A 208 -9.24 -3.69 8.73
CA CYS A 208 -9.22 -4.70 9.78
C CYS A 208 -10.22 -4.36 10.90
N GLY A 209 -10.34 -5.26 11.88
CA GLY A 209 -11.27 -5.08 13.01
C GLY A 209 -12.73 -5.05 12.55
N ALA A 210 -13.05 -5.80 11.50
CA ALA A 210 -14.36 -5.80 10.82
C ALA A 210 -14.81 -4.42 10.30
N GLY A 211 -13.87 -3.53 9.96
CA GLY A 211 -14.18 -2.18 9.46
C GLY A 211 -14.67 -1.22 10.54
N ALA A 212 -14.29 -1.47 11.79
CA ALA A 212 -14.52 -0.52 12.87
C ALA A 212 -13.66 0.74 12.69
N ASN A 213 -14.20 1.87 13.13
CA ASN A 213 -13.42 3.07 13.35
C ASN A 213 -12.78 3.02 14.74
N TYR A 214 -11.70 3.77 14.91
CA TYR A 214 -11.09 3.95 16.20
C TYR A 214 -12.07 4.54 17.23
N ASP A 215 -12.16 3.87 18.38
CA ASP A 215 -12.91 4.36 19.55
C ASP A 215 -11.95 4.41 20.75
N PRO A 216 -11.59 5.60 21.25
CA PRO A 216 -10.74 5.74 22.44
C PRO A 216 -11.31 5.07 23.69
N SER A 217 -12.59 4.71 23.73
CA SER A 217 -13.21 3.97 24.84
C SER A 217 -13.04 2.46 24.76
N GLN A 218 -12.62 1.93 23.61
CA GLN A 218 -12.45 0.49 23.35
C GLN A 218 -10.97 0.18 23.10
N PRO A 219 -10.27 -0.45 24.05
CA PRO A 219 -8.86 -0.75 23.87
C PRO A 219 -8.66 -1.75 22.73
N LEU A 220 -7.72 -1.43 21.83
CA LEU A 220 -7.32 -2.29 20.72
C LEU A 220 -6.42 -3.43 21.22
N PRO A 221 -6.39 -4.59 20.56
CA PRO A 221 -5.48 -5.66 20.94
C PRO A 221 -4.02 -5.22 20.77
N THR A 222 -3.21 -5.43 21.81
CA THR A 222 -1.76 -5.12 21.85
C THR A 222 -0.98 -5.86 20.76
N CYS A 223 -1.38 -7.10 20.44
CA CYS A 223 -0.87 -7.84 19.30
C CYS A 223 -1.87 -8.94 18.88
N GLY A 224 -1.87 -9.29 17.60
CA GLY A 224 -2.76 -10.31 17.05
C GLY A 224 -3.67 -9.75 15.95
N GLY A 225 -4.66 -10.55 15.52
CA GLY A 225 -5.59 -10.16 14.47
C GLY A 225 -5.23 -10.67 13.07
N GLU A 226 -5.91 -10.10 12.08
CA GLU A 226 -5.89 -10.56 10.68
C GLU A 226 -4.70 -10.02 9.87
N CYS A 227 -4.10 -8.91 10.29
CA CYS A 227 -2.98 -8.27 9.58
C CYS A 227 -1.70 -9.11 9.61
N CYS A 228 -0.95 -9.14 8.52
CA CYS A 228 0.36 -9.78 8.48
C CYS A 228 1.34 -9.06 9.42
N SER A 229 1.27 -7.73 9.49
CA SER A 229 1.97 -6.91 10.49
C SER A 229 1.47 -7.08 11.93
N ARG A 230 0.29 -7.68 12.16
CA ARG A 230 -0.40 -7.74 13.47
C ARG A 230 -0.72 -6.37 14.10
N ALA A 231 -0.64 -5.31 13.31
CA ALA A 231 -0.97 -3.95 13.71
C ALA A 231 -2.25 -3.50 13.00
N CYS A 232 -3.38 -3.56 13.72
CA CYS A 232 -4.67 -3.05 13.26
C CYS A 232 -4.96 -1.73 13.97
N PHE A 233 -4.59 -0.61 13.36
CA PHE A 233 -4.62 0.71 13.99
C PHE A 233 -5.21 1.78 13.06
N PRO A 234 -5.55 2.97 13.59
CA PRO A 234 -6.30 3.96 12.84
C PRO A 234 -5.47 4.58 11.72
N PHE A 235 -6.08 4.69 10.54
CA PHE A 235 -5.54 5.47 9.44
C PHE A 235 -5.80 6.96 9.68
N GLY A 236 -4.76 7.79 9.55
CA GLY A 236 -4.80 9.21 9.91
C GLY A 236 -5.99 9.99 9.32
N PRO A 237 -6.22 9.93 8.00
CA PRO A 237 -7.25 10.72 7.32
C PRO A 237 -8.70 10.52 7.77
N ASN A 238 -9.07 9.33 8.25
CA ASN A 238 -10.48 8.99 8.50
C ASN A 238 -10.74 8.18 9.79
N GLY A 239 -9.70 7.68 10.46
CA GLY A 239 -9.80 6.92 11.69
C GLY A 239 -10.27 5.46 11.53
N ALA A 240 -10.48 4.98 10.30
CA ALA A 240 -10.75 3.57 10.03
C ALA A 240 -9.55 2.72 10.44
N LEU A 241 -9.80 1.54 10.99
CA LEU A 241 -8.74 0.62 11.34
C LEU A 241 -8.25 -0.12 10.09
N VAL A 242 -6.95 0.01 9.81
CA VAL A 242 -6.27 -0.66 8.70
C VAL A 242 -5.03 -1.38 9.20
N CYS A 243 -4.60 -2.39 8.44
CA CYS A 243 -3.33 -3.05 8.67
C CYS A 243 -2.19 -2.07 8.42
N GLN A 244 -1.52 -1.65 9.50
CA GLN A 244 -0.44 -0.67 9.39
C GLN A 244 0.74 -1.26 8.62
N PRO A 245 1.38 -0.49 7.72
CA PRO A 245 2.63 -0.88 7.11
C PRO A 245 3.68 -1.13 8.19
N PRO A 246 4.28 -2.32 8.26
CA PRO A 246 5.31 -2.62 9.26
C PRO A 246 6.58 -1.82 8.96
N SER A 247 7.30 -1.44 10.02
CA SER A 247 8.60 -0.75 9.88
C SER A 247 9.68 -1.68 9.33
N GLY A 248 10.56 -1.15 8.49
CA GLY A 248 11.65 -1.89 7.85
C GLY A 248 11.15 -2.93 6.84
N CYS A 249 11.78 -4.10 6.86
CA CYS A 249 11.42 -5.20 5.97
C CYS A 249 9.99 -5.72 6.24
N ARG A 250 9.43 -6.37 5.21
CA ARG A 250 8.09 -6.93 5.22
C ARG A 250 8.06 -8.35 5.83
N PRO A 251 7.25 -8.60 6.87
CA PRO A 251 7.09 -9.93 7.47
C PRO A 251 6.35 -10.89 6.52
N THR A 252 6.35 -12.18 6.87
CA THR A 252 5.63 -13.22 6.12
C THR A 252 4.20 -12.83 5.79
N GLY A 253 3.82 -13.07 4.54
CA GLY A 253 2.50 -12.77 4.01
C GLY A 253 2.35 -11.33 3.53
N GLU A 254 3.19 -10.38 3.90
CA GLU A 254 3.09 -9.04 3.29
C GLU A 254 3.45 -9.05 1.80
N LEU A 255 3.01 -8.02 1.08
CA LEU A 255 3.36 -7.83 -0.32
C LEU A 255 4.87 -7.63 -0.49
N CYS A 256 5.38 -8.08 -1.63
CA CYS A 256 6.76 -7.89 -2.04
C CYS A 256 6.88 -7.80 -3.56
N ARG A 257 7.89 -7.09 -4.03
CA ARG A 257 8.32 -7.06 -5.43
C ARG A 257 9.63 -7.83 -5.62
N GLU A 258 10.45 -7.93 -4.59
CA GLU A 258 11.66 -8.75 -4.63
C GLU A 258 11.93 -9.37 -3.27
N SER A 259 12.80 -10.38 -3.23
CA SER A 259 13.07 -11.07 -1.98
C SER A 259 13.75 -10.16 -0.93
N SER A 260 14.43 -9.09 -1.35
CA SER A 260 15.01 -8.06 -0.47
C SER A 260 13.95 -7.23 0.27
N ASP A 261 12.70 -7.22 -0.18
CA ASP A 261 11.61 -6.62 0.60
C ASP A 261 11.29 -7.42 1.86
N CYS A 262 11.51 -8.73 1.80
CA CYS A 262 11.08 -9.65 2.84
C CYS A 262 12.12 -9.76 3.95
N CYS A 263 11.66 -9.76 5.19
CA CYS A 263 12.50 -10.01 6.35
C CYS A 263 13.21 -11.36 6.23
N GLY A 264 14.55 -11.38 6.35
CA GLY A 264 15.35 -12.57 6.12
C GLY A 264 15.52 -12.99 4.66
N GLY A 265 15.21 -12.11 3.72
CA GLY A 265 15.58 -12.23 2.31
C GLY A 265 16.94 -11.61 1.99
N PRO A 266 17.41 -11.69 0.73
CA PRO A 266 18.73 -11.19 0.32
C PRO A 266 18.99 -9.74 0.75
N GLY A 267 20.14 -9.47 1.36
CA GLY A 267 20.50 -8.12 1.86
C GLY A 267 19.90 -7.77 3.23
N ASN A 268 18.99 -8.58 3.76
CA ASN A 268 18.47 -8.42 5.12
C ASN A 268 19.23 -9.31 6.13
N PRO A 269 19.21 -8.97 7.43
CA PRO A 269 19.76 -9.82 8.47
C PRO A 269 19.14 -11.24 8.45
N ASP A 270 19.90 -12.23 8.93
CA ASP A 270 19.54 -13.66 8.94
C ASP A 270 19.31 -14.35 7.58
N ASN A 271 19.55 -13.68 6.45
CA ASN A 271 19.24 -14.23 5.12
C ASN A 271 19.83 -15.61 4.83
N SER A 272 21.03 -15.90 5.35
CA SER A 272 21.71 -17.19 5.17
C SER A 272 21.06 -18.34 5.94
N LEU A 273 20.21 -18.04 6.92
CA LEU A 273 19.51 -19.00 7.79
C LEU A 273 18.07 -19.20 7.34
N SER A 274 17.35 -18.09 7.14
CA SER A 274 15.92 -18.10 6.83
C SER A 274 15.65 -18.22 5.32
N ASN A 275 16.43 -17.54 4.49
CA ASN A 275 16.24 -17.50 3.03
C ASN A 275 14.77 -17.25 2.64
N VAL A 276 14.17 -16.20 3.19
CA VAL A 276 12.81 -15.79 2.86
C VAL A 276 12.77 -15.26 1.44
N MET A 277 11.77 -15.67 0.69
CA MET A 277 11.63 -15.30 -0.71
C MET A 277 10.33 -14.57 -0.98
N CYS A 278 10.38 -13.64 -1.93
CA CYS A 278 9.17 -13.10 -2.53
C CYS A 278 8.59 -14.12 -3.50
N ARG A 279 7.43 -14.69 -3.15
CA ARG A 279 6.75 -15.71 -3.95
C ARG A 279 5.78 -15.03 -4.91
N LYS A 280 6.10 -15.09 -6.19
CA LYS A 280 5.27 -14.60 -7.30
C LYS A 280 4.74 -15.76 -8.11
N GLU A 281 3.47 -15.70 -8.48
CA GLU A 281 2.94 -16.60 -9.51
C GLU A 281 3.39 -16.14 -10.91
N PRO A 282 3.44 -17.05 -11.90
CA PRO A 282 3.92 -16.71 -13.24
C PRO A 282 3.15 -15.55 -13.86
N GLY A 283 3.87 -14.51 -14.28
CA GLY A 283 3.30 -13.32 -14.93
C GLY A 283 2.86 -12.20 -13.99
N MET A 284 3.11 -12.33 -12.68
CA MET A 284 2.82 -11.28 -11.69
C MET A 284 4.09 -10.49 -11.33
N ASP A 285 3.96 -9.17 -11.21
CA ASP A 285 5.05 -8.30 -10.75
C ASP A 285 5.09 -8.14 -9.23
N VAL A 286 3.99 -8.43 -8.55
CA VAL A 286 3.86 -8.42 -7.09
C VAL A 286 3.64 -9.85 -6.57
N GLY A 287 4.26 -10.17 -5.44
CA GLY A 287 4.14 -11.44 -4.74
C GLY A 287 3.89 -11.25 -3.25
N ARG A 288 4.07 -12.33 -2.47
CA ARG A 288 4.04 -12.27 -1.00
C ARG A 288 5.26 -12.94 -0.39
N CYS A 289 5.73 -12.41 0.74
CA CYS A 289 6.83 -12.99 1.48
C CYS A 289 6.43 -14.37 2.04
N ASP A 290 7.25 -15.40 1.79
CA ASP A 290 7.03 -16.72 2.38
C ASP A 290 7.46 -16.79 3.86
N ASN A 291 7.35 -17.99 4.44
CA ASN A 291 7.77 -18.26 5.81
C ASN A 291 9.30 -18.45 5.95
N GLY A 292 10.06 -18.43 4.84
CA GLY A 292 11.44 -18.88 4.81
C GLY A 292 11.62 -20.29 5.33
N ASN A 293 12.78 -20.53 5.95
CA ASN A 293 13.24 -21.82 6.44
C ASN A 293 13.77 -21.70 7.88
N SER A 294 13.80 -22.82 8.60
CA SER A 294 14.59 -23.06 9.84
C SER A 294 14.22 -22.26 11.10
N CYS A 295 14.00 -20.94 11.02
CA CYS A 295 13.74 -20.02 12.13
C CYS A 295 13.04 -18.74 11.64
N SER A 296 12.54 -17.93 12.56
CA SER A 296 11.95 -16.62 12.24
C SER A 296 13.09 -15.59 12.16
N PRO A 297 13.37 -14.99 10.99
CA PRO A 297 14.47 -14.04 10.85
C PRO A 297 14.21 -12.74 11.62
N ALA A 298 15.25 -11.94 11.82
CA ALA A 298 15.10 -10.55 12.24
C ALA A 298 14.02 -9.84 11.40
N GLY A 299 13.18 -9.05 12.06
CA GLY A 299 12.01 -8.41 11.48
C GLY A 299 10.79 -9.33 11.29
N ALA A 300 10.88 -10.64 11.49
CA ALA A 300 9.69 -11.50 11.50
C ALA A 300 8.86 -11.28 12.77
N ILE A 301 7.55 -11.52 12.68
CA ILE A 301 6.65 -11.42 13.84
C ILE A 301 7.01 -12.49 14.87
N CYS A 302 7.15 -12.08 16.13
CA CYS A 302 7.44 -12.96 17.26
C CYS A 302 6.42 -12.81 18.38
N ARG A 303 6.49 -13.71 19.37
CA ARG A 303 5.81 -13.50 20.65
C ARG A 303 6.74 -12.82 21.64
N LEU A 304 6.21 -11.89 22.44
CA LEU A 304 6.94 -11.33 23.57
C LEU A 304 7.09 -12.38 24.68
N GLN A 305 8.04 -12.17 25.60
CA GLN A 305 8.20 -13.02 26.78
C GLN A 305 6.97 -12.97 27.71
N SER A 306 6.36 -11.79 27.82
CA SER A 306 5.27 -11.48 28.75
C SER A 306 3.87 -11.57 28.14
N VAL A 307 3.75 -11.55 26.80
CA VAL A 307 2.46 -11.51 26.09
C VAL A 307 2.44 -12.57 24.99
N GLU A 308 1.35 -13.34 24.94
CA GLU A 308 1.14 -14.36 23.91
C GLU A 308 0.54 -13.73 22.64
N CYS A 309 1.40 -13.22 21.75
CA CYS A 309 1.02 -13.04 20.35
C CYS A 309 0.96 -14.41 19.68
N ASN A 310 -0.01 -14.63 18.77
CA ASN A 310 -0.11 -15.88 17.99
C ASN A 310 1.01 -15.94 16.93
N ALA A 311 2.24 -16.10 17.41
CA ALA A 311 3.49 -16.00 16.68
C ALA A 311 4.53 -16.97 17.26
N ASN A 312 5.56 -17.27 16.46
CA ASN A 312 6.60 -18.23 16.83
C ASN A 312 7.51 -17.66 17.93
N ALA A 313 8.00 -18.55 18.79
CA ALA A 313 8.99 -18.24 19.83
C ALA A 313 10.44 -18.36 19.34
N ASN A 314 10.67 -18.87 18.13
CA ASN A 314 12.00 -19.23 17.64
C ASN A 314 12.48 -18.19 16.63
N CYS A 315 13.05 -17.09 17.14
CA CYS A 315 13.85 -16.18 16.33
C CYS A 315 15.18 -16.84 15.96
N CYS A 316 15.78 -16.46 14.84
CA CYS A 316 17.08 -16.99 14.42
C CYS A 316 18.20 -16.64 15.42
N ALA A 317 18.11 -15.49 16.08
CA ALA A 317 18.99 -15.10 17.18
C ALA A 317 18.83 -15.96 18.46
N GLY A 318 17.72 -16.70 18.60
CA GLY A 318 17.46 -17.55 19.76
C GLY A 318 15.98 -17.59 20.17
N ASN A 319 15.64 -18.58 21.00
CA ASN A 319 14.28 -18.74 21.51
C ASN A 319 13.94 -17.67 22.55
N VAL A 320 12.83 -16.94 22.33
CA VAL A 320 12.42 -15.81 23.19
C VAL A 320 12.18 -16.18 24.65
N LEU A 321 11.85 -17.43 24.98
CA LEU A 321 11.63 -17.82 26.38
C LEU A 321 12.94 -17.89 27.18
N ASN A 322 14.08 -17.95 26.49
CA ASN A 322 15.41 -18.06 27.11
C ASN A 322 16.28 -16.83 26.87
N PHE A 323 16.00 -16.09 25.80
CA PHE A 323 16.78 -14.93 25.37
C PHE A 323 15.86 -13.76 25.05
N ASP A 324 16.37 -12.55 25.20
CA ASP A 324 15.68 -11.33 24.80
C ASP A 324 15.91 -11.09 23.31
N THR A 325 15.11 -11.75 22.46
CA THR A 325 15.28 -11.73 20.99
C THR A 325 14.08 -11.14 20.25
N CYS A 326 13.09 -10.62 20.98
CA CYS A 326 11.85 -10.10 20.41
C CYS A 326 11.48 -8.79 21.09
N HIS A 327 11.49 -7.73 20.30
CA HIS A 327 11.29 -6.37 20.76
C HIS A 327 10.17 -5.72 19.96
N GLN A 328 9.50 -4.74 20.55
CA GLN A 328 8.47 -4.00 19.85
C GLN A 328 9.11 -2.94 18.95
N ASP A 329 8.60 -2.83 17.72
CA ASP A 329 8.97 -1.76 16.81
C ASP A 329 8.19 -0.46 17.14
N ALA A 330 8.40 0.61 16.37
CA ALA A 330 7.77 1.92 16.59
C ALA A 330 6.22 1.89 16.52
N LEU A 331 5.63 0.86 15.92
CA LEU A 331 4.19 0.61 15.87
C LEU A 331 3.71 -0.33 16.98
N GLY A 332 4.59 -0.71 17.91
CA GLY A 332 4.30 -1.68 18.95
C GLY A 332 4.29 -3.13 18.46
N ILE A 333 4.67 -3.40 17.21
CA ILE A 333 4.65 -4.74 16.63
C ILE A 333 5.83 -5.54 17.19
N PRO A 334 5.62 -6.73 17.79
CA PRO A 334 6.73 -7.58 18.23
C PRO A 334 7.49 -8.18 17.04
N ARG A 335 8.77 -7.82 16.89
CA ARG A 335 9.68 -8.25 15.82
C ARG A 335 10.89 -8.98 16.41
N CYS A 336 11.32 -10.07 15.75
CA CYS A 336 12.59 -10.70 16.07
C CYS A 336 13.72 -9.68 15.82
N GLY A 337 14.68 -9.58 16.72
CA GLY A 337 15.83 -8.68 16.56
C GLY A 337 16.97 -9.30 15.75
N VAL A 338 17.89 -8.46 15.27
CA VAL A 338 19.15 -8.86 14.61
C VAL A 338 20.14 -9.61 15.53
N GLY A 339 19.82 -9.73 16.82
CA GLY A 339 20.63 -10.40 17.82
C GLY A 339 19.89 -10.62 19.14
N VAL A 340 20.64 -10.95 20.18
CA VAL A 340 20.13 -11.06 21.56
C VAL A 340 20.37 -9.74 22.30
N GLY A 341 19.33 -9.21 22.95
CA GLY A 341 19.39 -8.07 23.87
C GLY A 341 19.84 -6.77 23.21
N VAL A 342 19.02 -6.24 22.29
CA VAL A 342 19.24 -4.90 21.73
C VAL A 342 19.22 -3.88 22.88
N ASP A 343 20.34 -3.19 23.12
CA ASP A 343 20.48 -2.25 24.23
C ASP A 343 19.99 -0.86 23.85
N CYS A 344 18.74 -0.57 24.22
CA CYS A 344 18.12 0.72 23.96
C CYS A 344 18.42 1.81 25.01
N GLY A 345 19.51 1.66 25.76
CA GLY A 345 20.03 2.72 26.63
C GLY A 345 20.55 3.95 25.85
N ASP A 346 21.01 3.75 24.60
CA ASP A 346 21.43 4.83 23.70
C ASP A 346 21.04 4.50 22.23
N PRO A 347 19.84 4.92 21.78
CA PRO A 347 19.38 4.68 20.41
C PRO A 347 20.34 5.21 19.34
N GLN A 348 21.12 6.27 19.63
CA GLN A 348 22.04 6.85 18.65
C GLN A 348 23.23 5.95 18.34
N SER A 349 23.53 4.98 19.21
CA SER A 349 24.60 4.01 18.97
C SER A 349 24.31 3.05 17.81
N HIS A 350 23.03 2.90 17.43
CA HIS A 350 22.59 2.02 16.33
C HIS A 350 22.54 2.71 14.97
N VAL A 351 22.76 4.02 14.89
CA VAL A 351 22.64 4.77 13.63
C VAL A 351 23.61 4.24 12.57
N GLY A 352 23.07 3.92 11.39
CA GLY A 352 23.81 3.36 10.26
C GLY A 352 24.07 1.86 10.36
N GLU A 353 23.69 1.20 11.46
CA GLU A 353 23.69 -0.26 11.54
C GLU A 353 22.58 -0.86 10.68
N ALA A 354 22.83 -2.06 10.16
CA ALA A 354 21.83 -2.82 9.42
C ALA A 354 20.66 -3.18 10.34
N CYS A 355 19.44 -2.96 9.86
CA CYS A 355 18.23 -3.27 10.61
C CYS A 355 17.28 -4.11 9.78
N ALA A 356 16.39 -4.83 10.46
CA ALA A 356 15.23 -5.46 9.84
C ALA A 356 13.95 -4.68 10.18
N SER A 357 13.90 -4.03 11.34
CA SER A 357 12.78 -3.18 11.75
C SER A 357 13.25 -2.07 12.69
N SER A 358 12.38 -1.11 12.99
CA SER A 358 12.69 -0.07 13.98
C SER A 358 12.92 -0.62 15.39
N ALA A 359 12.56 -1.88 15.66
CA ALA A 359 12.91 -2.57 16.90
C ALA A 359 14.43 -2.75 17.06
N ASP A 360 15.17 -2.94 15.96
CA ASP A 360 16.63 -3.01 15.96
C ASP A 360 17.28 -1.63 16.18
N CYS A 361 16.51 -0.57 15.94
CA CYS A 361 16.94 0.82 16.02
C CYS A 361 16.40 1.53 17.26
N CYS A 362 15.88 0.79 18.24
CA CYS A 362 15.32 1.33 19.47
C CYS A 362 14.22 2.39 19.24
N GLY A 363 13.38 2.15 18.24
CA GLY A 363 12.29 3.04 17.83
C GLY A 363 12.69 4.14 16.84
N LEU A 364 13.97 4.27 16.49
CA LEU A 364 14.39 5.10 15.35
C LEU A 364 13.97 4.45 14.02
N PRO A 365 13.84 5.23 12.93
CA PRO A 365 13.44 4.68 11.63
C PRO A 365 14.39 3.59 11.13
N CYS A 366 13.84 2.51 10.60
CA CYS A 366 14.60 1.50 9.87
C CYS A 366 14.24 1.62 8.39
N VAL A 367 15.04 2.39 7.65
CA VAL A 367 14.66 2.92 6.34
C VAL A 367 15.49 2.29 5.23
N PRO A 368 14.94 2.19 4.00
CA PRO A 368 15.68 1.68 2.87
C PRO A 368 16.86 2.60 2.57
N VAL A 369 17.97 2.01 2.13
CA VAL A 369 19.11 2.78 1.62
C VAL A 369 19.59 2.14 0.32
N PRO A 370 19.25 2.72 -0.83
CA PRO A 370 19.65 2.16 -2.12
C PRO A 370 21.17 2.09 -2.25
N GLY A 371 21.67 0.95 -2.73
CA GLY A 371 23.09 0.77 -3.07
C GLY A 371 24.02 0.45 -1.89
N THR A 372 23.48 0.21 -0.69
CA THR A 372 24.24 -0.39 0.41
C THR A 372 24.21 -1.92 0.35
N GLU A 373 25.16 -2.58 1.03
CA GLU A 373 25.15 -4.04 1.19
C GLU A 373 23.91 -4.52 1.95
N PHE A 374 23.37 -3.65 2.80
CA PHE A 374 22.18 -3.88 3.61
C PHE A 374 20.98 -3.21 2.94
N GLY A 375 19.83 -3.90 2.90
CA GLY A 375 18.60 -3.32 2.35
C GLY A 375 18.08 -2.13 3.16
N TYR A 376 18.27 -2.16 4.48
CA TYR A 376 17.76 -1.17 5.44
C TYR A 376 18.80 -0.84 6.51
N VAL A 377 18.81 0.42 6.99
CA VAL A 377 19.66 0.85 8.10
C VAL A 377 18.91 1.75 9.08
N CYS A 378 19.41 1.80 10.31
CA CYS A 378 18.85 2.70 11.32
C CYS A 378 19.17 4.17 10.99
N GLY A 379 18.12 4.99 10.90
CA GLY A 379 18.20 6.44 10.82
C GLY A 379 18.57 7.06 12.17
N SER A 380 19.04 8.31 12.15
CA SER A 380 19.37 9.08 13.36
C SER A 380 18.19 9.84 13.95
N VAL A 381 17.26 10.23 13.09
CA VAL A 381 16.06 11.02 13.39
C VAL A 381 14.96 10.60 12.42
N CYS A 382 13.74 11.09 12.65
CA CYS A 382 12.66 10.96 11.69
C CYS A 382 13.06 11.47 10.30
N VAL A 383 12.49 10.86 9.28
CA VAL A 383 12.74 11.17 7.88
C VAL A 383 11.98 12.45 7.49
N PRO A 384 12.66 13.47 6.92
CA PRO A 384 12.00 14.68 6.44
C PRO A 384 11.20 14.40 5.17
N GLN A 385 10.34 15.35 4.79
CA GLN A 385 9.57 15.29 3.55
C GLN A 385 10.47 14.99 2.33
N GLY A 386 10.04 14.05 1.51
CA GLY A 386 10.75 13.57 0.32
C GLY A 386 11.79 12.48 0.58
N GLY A 387 12.05 12.11 1.84
CA GLY A 387 12.90 10.94 2.15
C GLY A 387 12.13 9.62 2.08
N GLU A 388 12.86 8.51 1.95
CA GLU A 388 12.29 7.16 1.88
C GLU A 388 11.75 6.68 3.22
N CYS A 389 10.66 5.93 3.20
CA CYS A 389 10.00 5.38 4.37
C CYS A 389 9.37 4.02 4.07
N THR A 390 9.13 3.24 5.12
CA THR A 390 8.41 1.96 5.09
C THR A 390 7.04 2.04 5.75
N THR A 391 6.88 3.04 6.62
CA THR A 391 5.66 3.36 7.36
C THR A 391 5.70 4.83 7.81
N SER A 392 4.55 5.40 8.15
CA SER A 392 4.46 6.80 8.59
C SER A 392 5.27 7.09 9.85
N THR A 393 5.55 6.10 10.70
CA THR A 393 6.39 6.29 11.90
C THR A 393 7.86 6.60 11.57
N ASP A 394 8.31 6.29 10.36
CA ASP A 394 9.65 6.68 9.90
C ASP A 394 9.71 8.19 9.67
N CYS A 395 8.60 8.79 9.25
CA CYS A 395 8.50 10.19 8.87
C CYS A 395 8.35 11.13 10.08
N CYS A 396 8.79 12.37 9.90
CA CYS A 396 8.63 13.39 10.93
C CYS A 396 7.15 13.73 11.19
N MET A 397 6.90 14.30 12.37
CA MET A 397 5.58 14.70 12.86
C MET A 397 4.67 15.26 11.77
N GLY A 398 3.55 14.58 11.54
CA GLY A 398 2.50 15.00 10.61
C GLY A 398 2.77 14.77 9.13
N LEU A 399 3.88 14.11 8.77
CA LEU A 399 4.18 13.71 7.40
C LEU A 399 3.76 12.23 7.18
N PRO A 400 2.79 11.91 6.32
CA PRO A 400 2.45 10.51 6.03
C PRO A 400 3.55 9.84 5.20
N CYS A 401 3.69 8.51 5.32
CA CYS A 401 4.47 7.75 4.35
C CYS A 401 3.59 7.40 3.14
N ASN A 402 3.82 8.07 2.02
CA ASN A 402 3.09 7.82 0.78
C ASN A 402 3.68 6.59 0.08
N ILE A 403 3.11 5.42 0.37
CA ILE A 403 3.47 4.14 -0.25
C ILE A 403 2.57 3.96 -1.47
N PRO A 404 3.11 3.97 -2.71
CA PRO A 404 2.31 3.63 -3.89
C PRO A 404 1.74 2.21 -3.74
N GLY A 405 0.56 1.95 -4.28
CA GLY A 405 -0.01 0.62 -4.10
C GLY A 405 0.82 -0.45 -4.83
N GLY A 406 0.86 -1.64 -4.25
CA GLY A 406 1.76 -2.71 -4.69
C GLY A 406 3.25 -2.48 -4.40
N GLU A 407 3.65 -1.33 -3.85
CA GLU A 407 5.02 -1.06 -3.40
C GLU A 407 5.23 -1.42 -1.93
N THR A 408 6.49 -1.66 -1.56
CA THR A 408 6.91 -2.02 -0.19
C THR A 408 7.52 -0.86 0.57
N THR A 409 7.82 0.23 -0.12
CA THR A 409 8.39 1.46 0.43
C THR A 409 7.69 2.65 -0.20
N GLY A 410 7.86 3.82 0.40
CA GLY A 410 7.26 5.06 -0.05
C GLY A 410 8.14 6.25 0.25
N THR A 411 7.58 7.44 0.11
CA THR A 411 8.25 8.69 0.45
C THR A 411 7.45 9.48 1.48
N CYS A 412 8.14 10.16 2.39
CA CYS A 412 7.48 11.03 3.35
C CYS A 412 6.81 12.20 2.62
N GLY A 413 5.48 12.23 2.66
CA GLY A 413 4.64 13.17 1.96
C GLY A 413 4.63 14.57 2.59
N PRO A 414 3.83 15.49 2.00
CA PRO A 414 3.58 16.80 2.61
C PRO A 414 2.81 16.67 3.94
N PRO A 415 2.88 17.67 4.83
CA PRO A 415 2.14 17.65 6.08
C PRO A 415 0.62 17.50 5.86
N GLN A 416 0.00 16.56 6.56
CA GLN A 416 -1.44 16.31 6.49
C GLN A 416 -2.24 16.90 7.67
N GLY A 417 -1.59 17.69 8.53
CA GLY A 417 -2.22 18.48 9.58
C GLY A 417 -2.32 17.80 10.96
N CYS A 418 -2.15 16.47 11.03
CA CYS A 418 -2.03 15.72 12.28
C CYS A 418 -1.05 14.56 12.12
N SER A 419 -0.56 14.06 13.24
CA SER A 419 0.39 12.95 13.35
C SER A 419 -0.35 11.62 13.43
N GLU A 420 0.07 10.66 12.61
CA GLU A 420 -0.52 9.33 12.57
C GLU A 420 -0.13 8.49 13.79
N TYR A 421 -0.79 7.34 13.94
CA TYR A 421 -0.40 6.35 14.93
C TYR A 421 1.10 6.01 14.81
N GLY A 422 1.79 5.96 15.95
CA GLY A 422 3.23 5.71 16.06
C GLY A 422 4.14 6.90 15.71
N GLN A 423 3.60 8.02 15.22
CA GLN A 423 4.40 9.23 14.99
C GLN A 423 4.65 10.01 16.28
N SER A 424 5.69 10.83 16.27
CA SER A 424 6.00 11.75 17.36
C SER A 424 4.88 12.79 17.58
N CYS A 425 4.65 13.19 18.83
CA CYS A 425 3.72 14.25 19.23
C CYS A 425 4.26 15.03 20.43
N THR A 426 3.74 16.24 20.63
CA THR A 426 3.96 17.02 21.86
C THR A 426 2.74 17.04 22.76
N THR A 427 1.54 16.99 22.16
CA THR A 427 0.26 16.97 22.84
C THR A 427 -0.72 16.05 22.12
N THR A 428 -1.77 15.60 22.80
CA THR A 428 -2.87 14.81 22.20
C THR A 428 -3.53 15.52 21.01
N ALA A 429 -3.50 16.85 20.96
CA ALA A 429 -4.07 17.61 19.85
C ALA A 429 -3.27 17.47 18.55
N ASP A 430 -2.01 17.01 18.63
CA ASP A 430 -1.18 16.77 17.45
C ASP A 430 -1.58 15.47 16.74
N CYS A 431 -2.23 14.54 17.44
CA CYS A 431 -2.51 13.20 16.94
C CYS A 431 -3.86 13.11 16.23
N CYS A 432 -3.89 12.38 15.10
CA CYS A 432 -5.12 12.15 14.35
C CYS A 432 -6.15 11.36 15.18
N ASN A 433 -7.44 11.59 14.91
CA ASN A 433 -8.55 10.79 15.44
C ASN A 433 -8.65 10.73 16.98
N GLY A 434 -8.06 11.70 17.68
CA GLY A 434 -8.11 11.77 19.15
C GLY A 434 -7.22 10.74 19.85
N LEU A 435 -6.23 10.19 19.13
CA LEU A 435 -5.21 9.31 19.72
C LEU A 435 -4.47 10.03 20.86
N PRO A 436 -4.27 9.40 22.03
CA PRO A 436 -3.45 9.98 23.09
C PRO A 436 -1.98 10.17 22.66
N CYS A 437 -1.37 11.25 23.15
CA CYS A 437 0.06 11.46 23.05
C CYS A 437 0.75 10.94 24.32
N GLU A 438 1.33 9.75 24.25
CA GLU A 438 1.97 9.09 25.38
C GLU A 438 3.47 8.99 25.15
N MET A 439 4.25 9.46 26.11
CA MET A 439 5.72 9.52 26.01
C MET A 439 6.24 10.20 24.72
N GLY A 440 5.46 11.12 24.16
CA GLY A 440 5.79 11.84 22.93
C GLY A 440 5.50 11.07 21.64
N ILE A 441 4.69 10.00 21.69
CA ILE A 441 4.24 9.22 20.53
C ILE A 441 2.70 9.17 20.52
N CYS A 442 2.09 9.27 19.33
CA CYS A 442 0.66 9.06 19.13
C CYS A 442 0.35 7.56 19.25
N THR A 443 -0.23 7.15 20.37
CA THR A 443 -0.53 5.73 20.64
C THR A 443 -2.04 5.51 20.64
N ALA A 444 -2.45 4.26 20.56
CA ALA A 444 -3.82 3.85 20.79
C ALA A 444 -3.89 3.23 22.18
N ILE A 445 -5.04 3.38 22.85
CA ILE A 445 -5.31 2.62 24.06
C ILE A 445 -5.37 1.13 23.69
N ILE A 446 -4.51 0.32 24.30
CA ILE A 446 -4.40 -1.12 24.05
C ILE A 446 -4.78 -1.95 25.29
N GLN A 447 -5.22 -3.20 25.07
CA GLN A 447 -5.64 -4.15 26.12
C GLN A 447 -4.49 -4.71 26.96
#